data_AF-A0A1C9W896-F1
#
_entry.id   AF-A0A1C9W896-F1
#
_cell.length_a   1.000
_cell.length_b   1.000
_cell.length_c   1.000
_cell.angle_alpha   90.00
_cell.angle_beta   90.00
_cell.angle_gamma   90.00
#
_symmetry.space_group_name_H-M   'P 1'
#
loop_
_entity.id
_entity.type
_entity.pdbx_description
1 polymer ?
#
loop_
_entity_poly.entity_id
_entity_poly.type
_entity_poly.pdbx_seq_one_letter_code
_entity_poly.pdbx_strand_id
1 'polypeptide(L)'
;MTFSDLMSIATAVIGSIGGSALIVIGASTWLGRVWAGRILEQDRHKYASELEHIKNQLESERSRNQFIFSLYFEGQFRIYNDLWSSLVELQHCVKSLWESASTANVQKLSKSLKEAKLQVQKSALLIEPDHYIEIINALEDFENYRVGKEKLVSIRRVSDIEHWQIDQIIQDNLCNKDRISQFSEEILNKMRGRLRLAEPQQAAG
;
A
#
# COMPACT_ATOMS: atom_id res chain seq x y z
N MET A 1 93.45 33.52 -24.19
CA MET A 1 92.28 32.63 -24.43
C MET A 1 91.87 32.81 -25.87
N THR A 2 91.81 31.73 -26.66
CA THR A 2 91.37 31.81 -28.05
C THR A 2 89.84 31.89 -28.10
N PHE A 3 89.28 32.56 -29.11
CA PHE A 3 87.81 32.66 -29.28
C PHE A 3 87.13 31.28 -29.34
N SER A 4 87.85 30.26 -29.84
CA SER A 4 87.43 28.86 -29.82
C SER A 4 87.31 28.25 -28.42
N ASP A 5 88.18 28.61 -27.48
CA ASP A 5 88.11 28.10 -26.10
C ASP A 5 86.90 28.68 -25.36
N LEU A 6 86.62 29.97 -25.58
CA LEU A 6 85.47 30.66 -25.00
C LEU A 6 84.15 30.07 -25.52
N MET A 7 84.06 29.80 -26.82
CA MET A 7 82.91 29.15 -27.45
C MET A 7 82.74 27.70 -26.96
N SER A 8 83.83 26.95 -26.78
CA SER A 8 83.76 25.57 -26.27
C SER A 8 83.24 25.51 -24.83
N ILE A 9 83.75 26.38 -23.94
CA ILE A 9 83.29 26.46 -22.56
C ILE A 9 81.83 26.93 -22.48
N ALA A 10 81.44 27.95 -23.26
CA ALA A 10 80.05 28.40 -23.32
C ALA A 10 79.11 27.29 -23.84
N THR A 11 79.52 26.54 -24.85
CA THR A 11 78.74 25.40 -25.39
C THR A 11 78.65 24.24 -24.39
N ALA A 12 79.71 23.98 -23.62
CA ALA A 12 79.72 22.95 -22.58
C ALA A 12 78.86 23.34 -21.35
N VAL A 13 78.87 24.61 -20.95
CA VAL A 13 78.03 25.13 -19.85
C VAL A 13 76.56 25.18 -20.27
N ILE A 14 76.25 25.66 -21.48
CA ILE A 14 74.87 25.65 -22.01
C ILE A 14 74.39 24.22 -22.29
N GLY A 15 75.26 23.33 -22.78
CA GLY A 15 74.93 21.93 -23.02
C GLY A 15 74.67 21.13 -21.73
N SER A 16 75.40 21.40 -20.65
CA SER A 16 75.18 20.76 -19.34
C SER A 16 73.94 21.30 -18.61
N ILE A 17 73.66 22.60 -18.72
CA ILE A 17 72.43 23.22 -18.17
C ILE A 17 71.20 22.85 -19.02
N GLY A 18 71.33 22.82 -20.34
CA GLY A 18 70.25 22.41 -21.26
C GLY A 18 69.91 20.92 -21.17
N GLY A 19 70.92 20.06 -21.01
CA GLY A 19 70.72 18.61 -20.82
C GLY A 19 70.04 18.28 -19.48
N SER A 20 70.41 18.96 -18.40
CA SER A 20 69.76 18.80 -17.09
C SER A 20 68.33 19.35 -17.07
N ALA A 21 68.05 20.47 -17.75
CA ALA A 21 66.70 21.01 -17.90
C ALA A 21 65.76 20.02 -18.62
N LEU A 22 66.22 19.35 -19.69
CA LEU A 22 65.43 18.34 -20.39
C LEU A 22 65.12 17.12 -19.51
N ILE A 23 66.08 16.68 -18.69
CA ILE A 23 65.86 15.58 -17.73
C ILE A 23 64.82 15.97 -16.68
N VAL A 24 64.92 17.18 -16.11
CA VAL A 24 63.97 17.68 -15.11
C VAL A 24 62.56 17.83 -15.70
N ILE A 25 62.44 18.38 -16.91
CA ILE A 25 61.15 18.53 -17.60
C ILE A 25 60.55 17.16 -17.95
N GLY A 26 61.36 16.23 -18.47
CA GLY A 26 60.94 14.87 -18.77
C GLY A 26 60.47 14.12 -17.53
N ALA A 27 61.24 14.18 -16.44
CA ALA A 27 60.89 13.57 -15.16
C ALA A 27 59.63 14.20 -14.55
N SER A 28 59.50 15.53 -14.60
CA SER A 28 58.32 16.24 -14.08
C SER A 28 57.05 15.93 -14.88
N THR A 29 57.17 15.81 -16.21
CA THR A 29 56.06 15.42 -17.09
C THR A 29 55.64 13.98 -16.84
N TRP A 30 56.60 13.07 -16.68
CA TRP A 30 56.33 11.67 -16.37
C TRP A 30 55.65 11.52 -15.00
N LEU A 31 56.17 12.20 -13.96
CA LEU A 31 55.53 12.25 -12.65
C LEU A 31 54.11 12.83 -12.76
N GLY A 32 53.93 13.96 -13.43
CA GLY A 32 52.60 14.55 -13.63
C GLY A 32 51.60 13.57 -14.27
N ARG A 33 52.02 12.80 -15.28
CA ARG A 33 51.18 11.77 -15.91
C ARG A 33 50.84 10.62 -14.96
N VAL A 34 51.81 10.12 -14.19
CA VAL A 34 51.60 9.02 -13.23
C VAL A 34 50.67 9.45 -12.09
N TRP A 35 50.89 10.64 -11.53
CA TRP A 35 50.06 11.19 -10.46
C TRP A 35 48.65 11.52 -10.96
N ALA A 36 48.50 12.10 -12.15
CA ALA A 36 47.20 12.35 -12.77
C ALA A 36 46.43 11.04 -13.03
N GLY A 37 47.10 10.00 -13.54
CA GLY A 37 46.51 8.67 -13.73
C GLY A 37 46.04 8.07 -12.40
N ARG A 38 46.88 8.15 -11.35
CA ARG A 38 46.56 7.63 -10.02
C ARG A 38 45.36 8.34 -9.37
N ILE A 39 45.30 9.67 -9.48
CA ILE A 39 44.17 10.46 -8.95
C ILE A 39 42.89 10.09 -9.71
N LEU A 40 42.95 9.99 -11.04
CA LEU A 40 41.77 9.67 -11.86
C LEU A 40 41.25 8.25 -11.60
N GLU A 41 42.15 7.27 -11.43
CA GLU A 41 41.77 5.92 -11.01
C GLU A 41 41.13 5.91 -9.62
N GLN A 42 41.73 6.63 -8.66
CA GLN A 42 41.19 6.74 -7.30
C GLN A 42 39.79 7.36 -7.28
N ASP A 43 39.59 8.45 -8.02
CA ASP A 43 38.28 9.11 -8.15
C ASP A 43 37.27 8.19 -8.84
N ARG A 44 37.67 7.49 -9.91
CA ARG A 44 36.80 6.54 -10.61
C ARG A 44 36.39 5.39 -9.68
N HIS A 45 37.32 4.83 -8.91
CA HIS A 45 37.02 3.79 -7.92
C HIS A 45 36.09 4.29 -6.83
N LYS A 46 36.33 5.52 -6.33
CA LYS A 46 35.48 6.15 -5.33
C LYS A 46 34.05 6.34 -5.85
N TYR A 47 33.87 6.94 -7.02
CA TYR A 47 32.54 7.13 -7.61
C TYR A 47 31.85 5.82 -7.96
N ALA A 48 32.59 4.80 -8.44
CA ALA A 48 32.02 3.48 -8.70
C ALA A 48 31.51 2.82 -7.39
N SER A 49 32.30 2.91 -6.32
CA SER A 49 31.92 2.39 -5.01
C SER A 49 30.74 3.15 -4.39
N GLU A 50 30.73 4.48 -4.47
CA GLU A 50 29.60 5.31 -4.00
C GLU A 50 28.32 4.98 -4.79
N LEU A 51 28.42 4.81 -6.10
CA LEU A 51 27.28 4.47 -6.95
C LEU A 51 26.74 3.07 -6.65
N GLU A 52 27.60 2.08 -6.43
CA GLU A 52 27.21 0.74 -6.00
C GLU A 52 26.55 0.76 -4.62
N HIS A 53 27.11 1.52 -3.68
CA HIS A 53 26.54 1.69 -2.34
C HIS A 53 25.14 2.31 -2.39
N ILE A 54 24.96 3.40 -3.15
CA ILE A 54 23.66 4.06 -3.33
C ILE A 54 22.65 3.11 -4.00
N LYS A 55 23.08 2.36 -5.03
CA LYS A 55 22.22 1.35 -5.68
C LYS A 55 21.77 0.28 -4.69
N ASN A 56 22.69 -0.27 -3.91
CA ASN A 56 22.38 -1.31 -2.93
C ASN A 56 21.44 -0.78 -1.82
N GLN A 57 21.65 0.46 -1.37
CA GLN A 57 20.75 1.11 -0.42
C GLN A 57 19.35 1.28 -1.02
N LEU A 58 19.24 1.79 -2.24
CA LEU A 58 17.96 1.99 -2.92
C LEU A 58 17.22 0.65 -3.14
N GLU A 59 17.94 -0.40 -3.55
CA GLU A 59 17.39 -1.73 -3.75
C GLU A 59 16.94 -2.37 -2.42
N SER A 60 17.70 -2.17 -1.34
CA SER A 60 17.33 -2.62 0.00
C SER A 60 16.08 -1.90 0.53
N GLU A 61 15.99 -0.57 0.36
CA GLU A 61 14.80 0.21 0.73
C GLU A 61 13.59 -0.19 -0.13
N ARG A 62 13.79 -0.39 -1.43
CA ARG A 62 12.72 -0.81 -2.35
C ARG A 62 12.18 -2.19 -1.98
N SER A 63 13.06 -3.17 -1.75
CA SER A 63 12.66 -4.52 -1.36
C SER A 63 11.97 -4.53 0.01
N ARG A 64 12.46 -3.75 0.97
CA ARG A 64 11.81 -3.55 2.28
C ARG A 64 10.41 -2.96 2.13
N ASN A 65 10.27 -1.88 1.36
CA ASN A 65 8.97 -1.23 1.14
C ASN A 65 7.99 -2.15 0.40
N GLN A 66 8.48 -2.90 -0.60
CA GLN A 66 7.67 -3.89 -1.31
C GLN A 66 7.21 -5.01 -0.37
N PHE A 67 8.07 -5.47 0.53
CA PHE A 67 7.73 -6.47 1.54
C PHE A 67 6.67 -5.96 2.52
N ILE A 68 6.86 -4.75 3.09
CA ILE A 68 5.89 -4.14 4.01
C ILE A 68 4.54 -3.92 3.32
N PHE A 69 4.56 -3.44 2.07
CA PHE A 69 3.36 -3.30 1.25
C PHE A 69 2.66 -4.65 1.05
N SER A 70 3.39 -5.72 0.73
CA SER A 70 2.82 -7.06 0.56
C SER A 70 2.17 -7.58 1.84
N LEU A 71 2.81 -7.40 2.99
CA LEU A 71 2.26 -7.81 4.28
C LEU A 71 0.97 -7.03 4.62
N TYR A 72 1.00 -5.71 4.40
CA TYR A 72 -0.17 -4.86 4.61
C TYR A 72 -1.33 -5.25 3.70
N PHE A 73 -1.06 -5.46 2.41
CA PHE A 73 -2.06 -5.87 1.43
C PHE A 73 -2.64 -7.26 1.75
N GLU A 74 -1.80 -8.23 2.12
CA GLU A 74 -2.26 -9.56 2.53
C GLU A 74 -3.17 -9.48 3.77
N GLY A 75 -2.78 -8.67 4.76
CA GLY A 75 -3.58 -8.41 5.96
C GLY A 75 -4.94 -7.78 5.61
N GLN A 76 -4.94 -6.73 4.81
CA GLN A 76 -6.18 -6.09 4.34
C GLN A 76 -7.07 -7.06 3.56
N PHE A 77 -6.51 -7.83 2.63
CA PHE A 77 -7.27 -8.81 1.84
C PHE A 77 -7.97 -9.82 2.73
N ARG A 78 -7.25 -10.38 3.72
CA ARG A 78 -7.81 -11.31 4.70
C ARG A 78 -8.99 -10.68 5.45
N ILE A 79 -8.80 -9.47 5.98
CA ILE A 79 -9.87 -8.74 6.68
C ILE A 79 -11.08 -8.52 5.78
N TYR A 80 -10.89 -8.03 4.55
CA TYR A 80 -11.99 -7.78 3.63
C TYR A 80 -12.73 -9.06 3.23
N ASN A 81 -12.01 -10.15 3.01
CA ASN A 81 -12.62 -11.45 2.70
C ASN A 81 -13.45 -11.99 3.86
N ASP A 82 -12.95 -11.87 5.09
CA ASP A 82 -13.66 -12.29 6.28
C ASP A 82 -14.91 -11.40 6.49
N LEU A 83 -14.79 -10.09 6.29
CA LEU A 83 -15.93 -9.15 6.39
C LEU A 83 -16.99 -9.42 5.32
N TRP A 84 -16.56 -9.72 4.09
CA TRP A 84 -17.46 -10.11 3.01
C TRP A 84 -18.24 -11.38 3.37
N SER A 85 -17.57 -12.37 3.94
CA SER A 85 -18.21 -13.61 4.39
C SER A 85 -19.29 -13.34 5.45
N SER A 86 -18.98 -12.49 6.45
CA SER A 86 -19.96 -12.07 7.45
C SER A 86 -21.14 -11.31 6.83
N LEU A 87 -20.88 -10.44 5.84
CA LEU A 87 -21.93 -9.68 5.17
C LEU A 87 -22.88 -10.61 4.39
N VAL A 88 -22.33 -11.60 3.69
CA VAL A 88 -23.13 -12.63 2.99
C VAL A 88 -23.98 -13.42 3.98
N GLU A 89 -23.43 -13.79 5.13
CA GLU A 89 -24.21 -14.47 6.20
C GLU A 89 -25.37 -13.59 6.71
N LEU A 90 -25.11 -12.30 6.95
CA LEU A 90 -26.15 -11.35 7.34
C LEU A 90 -27.24 -11.21 6.27
N GLN A 91 -26.86 -11.12 4.99
CA GLN A 91 -27.82 -11.08 3.89
C GLN A 91 -28.69 -12.34 3.84
N HIS A 92 -28.09 -13.51 4.03
CA HIS A 92 -28.85 -14.77 4.10
C HIS A 92 -29.84 -14.75 5.27
N CYS A 93 -29.44 -14.24 6.43
CA CYS A 93 -30.33 -14.08 7.58
C CYS A 93 -31.48 -13.10 7.27
N VAL A 94 -31.20 -11.98 6.61
CA VAL A 94 -32.22 -11.01 6.16
C VAL A 94 -33.23 -11.65 5.23
N LYS A 95 -32.78 -12.40 4.21
CA LYS A 95 -33.64 -13.14 3.26
C LYS A 95 -34.48 -14.19 3.98
N SER A 96 -33.88 -15.00 4.85
CA SER A 96 -34.60 -16.02 5.62
C SER A 96 -35.67 -15.40 6.53
N LEU A 97 -35.37 -14.24 7.14
CA LEU A 97 -36.32 -13.51 7.98
C LEU A 97 -37.40 -12.78 7.17
N TRP A 98 -37.10 -12.45 5.90
CA TRP A 98 -38.07 -11.93 4.95
C TRP A 98 -39.11 -12.99 4.58
N GLU A 99 -38.63 -14.19 4.22
CA GLU A 99 -39.47 -15.34 3.84
C GLU A 99 -40.26 -15.90 5.02
N SER A 100 -39.63 -15.96 6.20
CA SER A 100 -40.25 -16.49 7.42
C SER A 100 -39.88 -15.63 8.63
N ALA A 101 -40.81 -14.74 8.99
CA ALA A 101 -40.74 -13.94 10.20
C ALA A 101 -41.00 -14.84 11.43
N SER A 102 -39.93 -15.39 12.00
CA SER A 102 -39.95 -16.27 13.16
C SER A 102 -38.93 -15.85 14.21
N THR A 103 -39.21 -16.15 15.49
CA THR A 103 -38.28 -15.84 16.60
C THR A 103 -36.92 -16.49 16.40
N ALA A 104 -36.86 -17.72 15.85
CA ALA A 104 -35.61 -18.40 15.56
C ALA A 104 -34.76 -17.66 14.51
N ASN A 105 -35.38 -17.15 13.45
CA ASN A 105 -34.67 -16.38 12.43
C ASN A 105 -34.21 -15.00 12.94
N VAL A 106 -35.00 -14.35 13.81
CA VAL A 106 -34.57 -13.12 14.50
C VAL A 106 -33.34 -13.36 15.37
N GLN A 107 -33.33 -14.46 16.13
CA GLN A 107 -32.18 -14.83 16.97
C GLN A 107 -30.92 -15.12 16.16
N LYS A 108 -31.05 -15.83 15.03
CA LYS A 108 -29.94 -16.07 14.10
C LYS A 108 -29.35 -14.76 13.60
N LEU A 109 -30.19 -13.86 13.07
CA LEU A 109 -29.73 -12.54 12.61
C LEU A 109 -29.08 -11.74 13.74
N SER A 110 -29.65 -11.76 14.95
CA SER A 110 -29.07 -11.07 16.12
C SER A 110 -27.68 -11.58 16.48
N LYS A 111 -27.45 -12.89 16.39
CA LYS A 111 -26.14 -13.50 16.66
C LYS A 111 -25.13 -13.08 15.60
N SER A 112 -25.42 -13.31 14.32
CA SER A 112 -24.51 -12.97 13.22
C SER A 112 -24.23 -11.46 13.17
N LEU A 113 -25.22 -10.60 13.49
CA LEU A 113 -25.04 -9.14 13.55
C LEU A 113 -24.08 -8.72 14.66
N LYS A 114 -24.17 -9.36 15.83
CA LYS A 114 -23.24 -9.11 16.94
C LYS A 114 -21.81 -9.54 16.59
N GLU A 115 -21.67 -10.70 15.95
CA GLU A 115 -20.37 -11.21 15.51
C GLU A 115 -19.73 -10.30 14.45
N ALA A 116 -20.50 -9.87 13.46
CA ALA A 116 -20.04 -8.93 12.44
C ALA A 116 -19.63 -7.57 13.03
N LYS A 117 -20.43 -6.98 13.94
CA LYS A 117 -20.08 -5.73 14.64
C LYS A 117 -18.75 -5.85 15.37
N LEU A 118 -18.55 -6.96 16.10
CA LEU A 118 -17.29 -7.20 16.82
C LEU A 118 -16.10 -7.34 15.88
N GLN A 119 -16.27 -8.02 14.74
CA GLN A 119 -15.21 -8.19 13.75
C GLN A 119 -14.81 -6.85 13.12
N VAL A 120 -15.77 -6.03 12.72
CA VAL A 120 -15.51 -4.68 12.19
C VAL A 120 -14.72 -3.83 13.18
N GLN A 121 -15.08 -3.89 14.46
CA GLN A 121 -14.35 -3.19 15.53
C GLN A 121 -12.92 -3.70 15.69
N LYS A 122 -12.71 -5.02 15.72
CA LYS A 122 -11.38 -5.64 15.85
C LYS A 122 -10.46 -5.30 14.67
N SER A 123 -11.06 -5.15 13.50
CA SER A 123 -10.34 -4.92 12.25
C SER A 123 -10.22 -3.44 11.87
N ALA A 124 -10.71 -2.52 12.70
CA ALA A 124 -10.81 -1.09 12.39
C ALA A 124 -9.50 -0.45 11.90
N LEU A 125 -8.34 -0.90 12.42
CA LEU A 125 -7.03 -0.36 12.03
C LEU A 125 -6.66 -0.64 10.55
N LEU A 126 -7.16 -1.75 9.99
CA LEU A 126 -6.81 -2.19 8.64
C LEU A 126 -7.90 -1.86 7.61
N ILE A 127 -9.07 -1.41 8.06
CA ILE A 127 -10.17 -1.00 7.19
C ILE A 127 -9.95 0.46 6.82
N GLU A 128 -10.16 0.79 5.54
CA GLU A 128 -10.12 2.18 5.08
C GLU A 128 -11.21 3.01 5.79
N PRO A 129 -10.94 4.25 6.23
CA PRO A 129 -11.89 5.05 6.99
C PRO A 129 -13.27 5.19 6.33
N ASP A 130 -13.30 5.39 5.01
CA ASP A 130 -14.55 5.53 4.26
C ASP A 130 -15.35 4.22 4.28
N HIS A 131 -14.69 3.08 4.04
CA HIS A 131 -15.33 1.76 4.09
C HIS A 131 -15.82 1.44 5.50
N TYR A 132 -15.07 1.83 6.54
CA TYR A 132 -15.47 1.61 7.93
C TYR A 132 -16.80 2.31 8.24
N ILE A 133 -16.93 3.59 7.85
CA ILE A 133 -18.17 4.35 8.04
C ILE A 133 -19.33 3.70 7.27
N GLU A 134 -19.11 3.33 6.01
CA GLU A 134 -20.15 2.66 5.20
C GLU A 134 -20.61 1.34 5.83
N ILE A 135 -19.68 0.52 6.32
CA ILE A 135 -20.00 -0.76 6.97
C ILE A 135 -20.78 -0.52 8.27
N ILE A 136 -20.40 0.46 9.10
CA ILE A 136 -21.12 0.78 10.33
C ILE A 136 -22.56 1.21 10.04
N ASN A 137 -22.76 2.08 9.04
CA ASN A 137 -24.09 2.51 8.62
C ASN A 137 -24.93 1.33 8.13
N ALA A 138 -24.34 0.42 7.34
CA ALA A 138 -25.04 -0.78 6.91
C ALA A 138 -25.43 -1.70 8.09
N LEU A 139 -24.55 -1.87 9.09
CA LEU A 139 -24.85 -2.63 10.31
C LEU A 139 -25.98 -2.00 11.14
N GLU A 140 -26.19 -0.70 11.03
CA GLU A 140 -27.37 -0.01 11.57
C GLU A 140 -28.64 -0.34 10.78
N ASP A 141 -28.58 -0.37 9.45
CA ASP A 141 -29.72 -0.81 8.62
C ASP A 141 -30.13 -2.27 8.94
N PHE A 142 -29.16 -3.17 9.16
CA PHE A 142 -29.42 -4.54 9.62
C PHE A 142 -30.11 -4.57 11.00
N GLU A 143 -29.71 -3.69 11.91
CA GLU A 143 -30.32 -3.57 13.24
C GLU A 143 -31.76 -3.09 13.14
N ASN A 144 -32.01 -2.04 12.35
CA ASN A 144 -33.33 -1.50 12.10
C ASN A 144 -34.26 -2.54 11.47
N TYR A 145 -33.77 -3.30 10.49
CA TYR A 145 -34.49 -4.42 9.90
C TYR A 145 -34.83 -5.51 10.92
N ARG A 146 -33.86 -5.92 11.76
CA ARG A 146 -34.06 -6.91 12.83
C ARG A 146 -35.16 -6.47 13.79
N VAL A 147 -35.08 -5.23 14.27
CA VAL A 147 -36.05 -4.64 15.21
C VAL A 147 -37.44 -4.58 14.58
N GLY A 148 -37.56 -4.14 13.33
CA GLY A 148 -38.83 -4.12 12.60
C GLY A 148 -39.45 -5.52 12.48
N LYS A 149 -38.65 -6.53 12.14
CA LYS A 149 -39.12 -7.92 12.05
C LYS A 149 -39.48 -8.51 13.41
N GLU A 150 -38.72 -8.22 14.45
CA GLU A 150 -39.02 -8.62 15.83
C GLU A 150 -40.37 -8.06 16.29
N LYS A 151 -40.65 -6.78 15.99
CA LYS A 151 -41.96 -6.16 16.21
C LYS A 151 -43.04 -6.97 15.48
N LEU A 152 -42.95 -7.19 14.17
CA LEU A 152 -43.97 -7.94 13.41
C LEU A 152 -44.23 -9.35 13.99
N VAL A 153 -43.18 -10.05 14.44
CA VAL A 153 -43.31 -11.37 15.09
C VAL A 153 -44.07 -11.27 16.41
N SER A 154 -43.81 -10.22 17.19
CA SER A 154 -44.53 -9.96 18.46
C SER A 154 -45.99 -9.57 18.24
N ILE A 155 -46.28 -8.77 17.21
CA ILE A 155 -47.64 -8.34 16.83
C ILE A 155 -48.54 -9.54 16.54
N ARG A 156 -48.02 -10.56 15.85
CA ARG A 156 -48.77 -11.80 15.58
C ARG A 156 -49.30 -12.49 16.86
N ARG A 157 -48.72 -12.20 18.03
CA ARG A 157 -49.12 -12.77 19.33
C ARG A 157 -50.09 -11.90 20.11
N VAL A 158 -50.27 -10.63 19.74
CA VAL A 158 -51.07 -9.64 20.48
C VAL A 158 -52.19 -9.11 19.58
N SER A 159 -53.43 -9.18 20.07
CA SER A 159 -54.65 -9.08 19.24
C SER A 159 -55.05 -7.67 18.79
N ASP A 160 -54.34 -6.61 19.21
CA ASP A 160 -54.92 -5.26 19.25
C ASP A 160 -53.95 -4.18 18.75
N ILE A 161 -53.59 -4.25 17.46
CA ILE A 161 -52.70 -3.28 16.82
C ILE A 161 -53.32 -2.76 15.54
N GLU A 162 -53.26 -1.44 15.38
CA GLU A 162 -53.80 -0.71 14.23
C GLU A 162 -53.11 -1.11 12.93
N HIS A 163 -53.89 -1.31 11.86
CA HIS A 163 -53.38 -1.82 10.58
C HIS A 163 -52.30 -0.92 9.95
N TRP A 164 -52.46 0.40 10.08
CA TRP A 164 -51.50 1.38 9.53
C TRP A 164 -50.10 1.27 10.15
N GLN A 165 -50.00 0.86 11.42
CA GLN A 165 -48.72 0.65 12.09
C GLN A 165 -47.98 -0.56 11.52
N ILE A 166 -48.72 -1.61 11.17
CA ILE A 166 -48.17 -2.82 10.56
C ILE A 166 -47.63 -2.48 9.16
N ASP A 167 -48.38 -1.73 8.38
CA ASP A 167 -47.97 -1.30 7.04
C ASP A 167 -46.70 -0.46 7.07
N GLN A 168 -46.60 0.49 8.01
CA GLN A 168 -45.39 1.29 8.19
C GLN A 168 -44.16 0.42 8.49
N ILE A 169 -44.28 -0.54 9.41
CA ILE A 169 -43.17 -1.45 9.75
C ILE A 169 -42.77 -2.31 8.55
N ILE A 170 -43.73 -2.72 7.71
CA ILE A 170 -43.43 -3.48 6.48
C ILE A 170 -42.67 -2.61 5.48
N GLN A 171 -43.10 -1.36 5.27
CA GLN A 171 -42.43 -0.42 4.37
C GLN A 171 -41.01 -0.08 4.84
N ASP A 172 -40.83 0.21 6.13
CA ASP A 172 -39.50 0.48 6.69
C ASP A 172 -38.56 -0.74 6.50
N ASN A 173 -39.07 -1.95 6.73
CA ASN A 173 -38.30 -3.18 6.51
C ASN A 173 -37.96 -3.43 5.04
N LEU A 174 -38.85 -3.07 4.11
CA LEU A 174 -38.57 -3.12 2.67
C LEU A 174 -37.42 -2.18 2.32
N CYS A 175 -37.51 -0.92 2.76
CA CYS A 175 -36.46 0.08 2.54
C CYS A 175 -35.10 -0.37 3.11
N ASN A 176 -35.08 -0.90 4.34
CA ASN A 176 -33.86 -1.43 4.95
C ASN A 176 -33.29 -2.61 4.16
N LYS A 177 -34.13 -3.53 3.69
CA LYS A 177 -33.70 -4.68 2.88
C LYS A 177 -33.06 -4.25 1.55
N ASP A 178 -33.64 -3.23 0.91
CA ASP A 178 -33.14 -2.71 -0.37
C ASP A 178 -31.80 -1.99 -0.16
N ARG A 179 -31.69 -1.15 0.87
CA ARG A 179 -30.42 -0.50 1.28
C ARG A 179 -29.32 -1.52 1.57
N ILE A 180 -29.61 -2.56 2.35
CA ILE A 180 -28.67 -3.63 2.66
C ILE A 180 -28.17 -4.31 1.39
N SER A 181 -29.07 -4.57 0.44
CA SER A 181 -28.73 -5.25 -0.81
C SER A 181 -27.85 -4.35 -1.69
N GLN A 182 -28.22 -3.07 -1.85
CA GLN A 182 -27.44 -2.08 -2.58
C GLN A 182 -26.03 -1.91 -1.98
N PHE A 183 -25.93 -1.67 -0.66
CA PHE A 183 -24.65 -1.53 0.04
C PHE A 183 -23.72 -2.72 -0.23
N SER A 184 -24.27 -3.93 -0.19
CA SER A 184 -23.45 -5.14 -0.33
C SER A 184 -22.88 -5.29 -1.74
N GLU A 185 -23.63 -4.89 -2.77
CA GLU A 185 -23.12 -4.86 -4.14
C GLU A 185 -22.04 -3.78 -4.32
N GLU A 186 -22.27 -2.60 -3.76
CA GLU A 186 -21.32 -1.48 -3.81
C GLU A 186 -20.00 -1.82 -3.12
N ILE A 187 -20.05 -2.34 -1.89
CA ILE A 187 -18.83 -2.66 -1.13
C ILE A 187 -18.04 -3.78 -1.79
N LEU A 188 -18.71 -4.79 -2.37
CA LEU A 188 -18.05 -5.84 -3.15
C LEU A 188 -17.29 -5.25 -4.35
N ASN A 189 -17.92 -4.33 -5.06
CA ASN A 189 -17.31 -3.67 -6.22
C ASN A 189 -16.11 -2.81 -5.80
N LYS A 190 -16.22 -2.07 -4.69
CA LYS A 190 -15.10 -1.28 -4.13
C LYS A 190 -13.93 -2.19 -3.74
N MET A 191 -14.19 -3.29 -3.03
CA MET A 191 -13.18 -4.27 -2.65
C MET A 191 -12.49 -4.89 -3.89
N ARG A 192 -13.26 -5.30 -4.90
CA ARG A 192 -12.72 -5.84 -6.17
C ARG A 192 -11.91 -4.81 -6.95
N GLY A 193 -12.34 -3.55 -6.96
CA GLY A 193 -11.62 -2.45 -7.60
C GLY A 193 -10.22 -2.25 -6.99
N ARG A 194 -10.10 -2.36 -5.66
CA ARG A 194 -8.81 -2.27 -4.96
C ARG A 194 -7.87 -3.42 -5.32
N LEU A 195 -8.39 -4.64 -5.45
CA LEU A 195 -7.57 -5.79 -5.87
C LEU A 195 -6.96 -5.61 -7.26
N ARG A 196 -7.68 -4.97 -8.18
CA ARG A 196 -7.17 -4.68 -9.54
C ARG A 196 -6.11 -3.59 -9.57
N LEU A 197 -6.16 -2.62 -8.65
CA LEU A 197 -5.18 -1.53 -8.56
C LEU A 197 -3.88 -1.95 -7.86
N ALA A 198 -3.89 -3.08 -7.15
CA ALA A 198 -2.71 -3.63 -6.47
C ALA A 198 -1.84 -4.51 -7.39
N GLU A 199 -2.24 -4.74 -8.65
CA GLU A 199 -1.35 -5.38 -9.62
C GLU A 199 -0.15 -4.46 -9.89
N PRO A 200 1.09 -4.93 -9.69
CA PRO A 200 2.27 -4.13 -9.97
C PRO A 200 2.27 -3.80 -11.46
N GLN A 201 2.41 -2.51 -11.79
CA GLN A 201 2.73 -2.04 -13.14
C GLN A 201 4.12 -2.59 -13.55
N GLN A 202 4.17 -3.85 -13.94
CA GLN A 202 5.31 -4.47 -14.61
C GLN A 202 5.02 -4.46 -16.11
N ALA A 203 5.08 -3.28 -16.75
CA ALA A 203 5.23 -3.15 -18.21
C ALA A 203 5.32 -1.67 -18.63
N ALA A 204 6.43 -0.99 -18.32
CA ALA A 204 6.93 0.16 -19.10
C ALA A 204 8.26 0.62 -18.50
N GLY A 205 9.37 0.31 -19.18
CA GLY A 205 10.72 0.72 -18.81
C GLY A 205 11.75 -0.25 -19.33
#